data_AF-A0A3M0RYK1-F1
#
_entry.id   AF-A0A3M0RYK1-F1
#
_cell.length_a   1.000
_cell.length_b   1.000
_cell.length_c   1.000
_cell.angle_alpha   90.00
_cell.angle_beta   90.00
_cell.angle_gamma   90.00
#
_symmetry.space_group_name_H-M   'P 1'
#
loop_
_entity.id
_entity.type
_entity.pdbx_description
1 polymer ?
#
loop_
_entity_poly.entity_id
_entity_poly.type
_entity_poly.pdbx_seq_one_letter_code
_entity_poly.pdbx_strand_id
1 'polypeptide(L)'
;AKKPASRILVNTGGSQGGTGASTGLAPAFTLGCGTWGGSSVSENVTPLHLINIKRVAYGLKDCTTLAADDTTFNHCATSPAEFAAKSNCASNAADTTDNDKLARLVSELVAAMKGAN
;
A
#
# COMPACT_ATOMS: atom_id res chain seq x y z
N ALA A 1 -3.23 22.76 10.80
CA ALA A 1 -2.28 23.13 9.73
C ALA A 1 -1.22 22.04 9.60
N LYS A 2 -1.06 21.43 8.42
CA LYS A 2 -0.03 20.40 8.14
C LYS A 2 1.32 21.09 7.96
N LYS A 3 2.36 20.66 8.68
CA LYS A 3 3.70 21.27 8.57
C LYS A 3 4.51 20.60 7.44
N PRO A 4 5.12 21.38 6.52
CA PRO A 4 5.94 20.83 5.45
C PRO A 4 7.38 20.61 5.95
N ALA A 5 7.60 19.57 6.74
CA ALA A 5 8.92 19.24 7.29
C ALA A 5 9.18 17.73 7.23
N SER A 6 10.41 17.33 6.90
CA SER A 6 10.82 15.92 6.89
C SER A 6 10.90 15.32 8.30
N ARG A 7 11.16 16.14 9.32
CA ARG A 7 11.33 15.73 10.72
C ARG A 7 10.53 16.65 11.62
N ILE A 8 9.63 16.05 12.41
CA ILE A 8 8.86 16.74 13.43
C ILE A 8 9.35 16.23 14.78
N LEU A 9 10.03 17.10 15.51
CA LEU A 9 10.58 16.80 16.81
C LEU A 9 9.59 17.21 17.90
N VAL A 10 9.38 16.34 18.89
CA VAL A 10 8.44 16.57 19.98
C VAL A 10 9.21 16.51 21.30
N ASN A 11 9.06 17.54 22.14
CA ASN A 11 9.64 17.61 23.49
C ASN A 11 11.16 17.30 23.56
N THR A 12 11.91 17.72 22.54
CA THR A 12 13.37 17.50 22.46
C THR A 12 14.04 18.70 21.80
N GLY A 13 15.34 18.88 22.05
CA GLY A 13 16.12 19.96 21.44
C GLY A 13 16.20 19.80 19.92
N GLY A 14 15.98 20.88 19.17
CA GLY A 14 15.91 20.83 17.70
C GLY A 14 17.18 20.28 17.04
N SER A 15 18.35 20.78 17.44
CA SER A 15 19.63 20.36 16.86
C SER A 15 19.96 18.91 17.20
N GLN A 16 19.94 18.55 18.48
CA GLN A 16 20.27 17.19 18.94
C GLN A 16 19.21 16.16 18.51
N GLY A 17 17.94 16.56 18.48
CA GLY A 17 16.86 15.68 18.07
C GLY A 17 16.79 15.51 16.56
N GLY A 18 17.18 16.53 15.78
CA GLY A 18 17.22 16.46 14.32
C GLY A 18 18.36 15.60 13.80
N THR A 19 19.54 15.70 14.42
CA THR A 19 20.70 14.87 14.07
C THR A 19 20.59 13.44 14.56
N GLY A 20 19.63 13.10 15.43
CA GLY A 20 19.48 11.76 16.00
C GLY A 20 20.34 11.50 17.25
N ALA A 21 20.86 12.56 17.90
CA ALA A 21 21.63 12.42 19.14
C ALA A 21 20.73 12.21 20.38
N SER A 22 19.60 12.91 20.45
CA SER A 22 18.63 12.83 21.56
C SER A 22 17.30 12.18 21.16
N THR A 23 17.22 11.63 19.95
CA THR A 23 16.04 10.93 19.40
C THR A 23 16.47 9.59 18.80
N GLY A 24 15.52 8.69 18.56
CA GLY A 24 15.79 7.41 17.89
C GLY A 24 15.97 7.50 16.36
N LEU A 25 16.24 8.70 15.82
CA LEU A 25 16.57 8.85 14.40
C LEU A 25 18.00 8.40 14.15
N ALA A 26 18.30 7.98 12.91
CA ALA A 26 19.67 7.60 12.57
C ALA A 26 20.63 8.79 12.76
N PRO A 27 21.77 8.60 13.45
CA PRO A 27 22.70 9.68 13.71
C PRO A 27 23.33 10.18 12.41
N ALA A 28 23.11 11.44 12.05
CA ALA A 28 23.68 12.04 10.84
C ALA A 28 23.79 13.58 10.94
N PHE A 29 24.76 14.13 10.20
CA PHE A 29 24.91 15.58 9.99
C PHE A 29 24.42 16.06 8.61
N THR A 30 23.98 15.13 7.77
CA THR A 30 23.35 15.42 6.48
C THR A 30 21.88 15.08 6.56
N LEU A 31 21.03 16.11 6.55
CA LEU A 31 19.60 16.02 6.80
C LEU A 31 18.81 16.24 5.51
N GLY A 32 18.19 15.18 4.98
CA GLY A 32 17.39 15.25 3.76
C GLY A 32 16.13 16.11 3.93
N CYS A 33 15.89 17.06 3.02
CA CYS A 33 14.69 17.93 3.02
C CYS A 33 13.53 17.38 2.16
N GLY A 34 13.71 16.20 1.55
CA GLY A 34 12.74 15.57 0.66
C GLY A 34 12.55 16.33 -0.66
N THR A 35 11.61 15.84 -1.47
CA THR A 35 11.36 16.37 -2.83
C THR A 35 10.92 17.83 -2.81
N TRP A 36 10.18 18.25 -1.78
CA TRP A 36 9.79 19.63 -1.56
C TRP A 36 10.98 20.59 -1.37
N GLY A 37 12.11 20.09 -0.85
CA GLY A 37 13.36 20.84 -0.73
C GLY A 37 14.37 20.53 -1.83
N GLY A 38 13.98 19.81 -2.89
CA GLY A 38 14.88 19.43 -3.99
C GLY A 38 15.85 18.30 -3.68
N SER A 39 15.63 17.55 -2.59
CA SER A 39 16.46 16.39 -2.23
C SER A 39 15.76 15.07 -2.56
N SER A 40 16.54 14.08 -3.00
CA SER A 40 16.02 12.72 -3.28
C SER A 40 15.68 11.95 -2.00
N VAL A 41 16.13 12.41 -0.83
CA VAL A 41 15.92 11.76 0.46
C VAL A 41 15.34 12.74 1.48
N SER A 42 14.41 12.27 2.32
CA SER A 42 13.88 13.01 3.47
C SER A 42 14.50 12.56 4.80
N GLU A 43 15.24 11.47 4.78
CA GLU A 43 15.82 10.83 5.96
C GLU A 43 17.13 11.49 6.40
N ASN A 44 17.67 10.99 7.52
CA ASN A 44 19.03 11.26 7.95
C ASN A 44 19.96 10.34 7.14
N VAL A 45 20.91 10.92 6.40
CA VAL A 45 21.76 10.13 5.49
C VAL A 45 22.65 9.19 6.29
N THR A 46 22.50 7.90 6.03
CA THR A 46 23.25 6.78 6.64
C THR A 46 24.16 6.09 5.63
N PRO A 47 25.10 5.23 6.05
CA PRO A 47 25.99 4.50 5.13
C PRO A 47 25.27 3.67 4.06
N LEU A 48 24.05 3.18 4.34
CA LEU A 48 23.26 2.44 3.36
C LEU A 48 22.92 3.27 2.12
N HIS A 49 22.82 4.60 2.27
CA HIS A 49 22.60 5.52 1.15
C HIS A 49 23.83 5.66 0.24
N LEU A 50 25.01 5.23 0.69
CA LEU A 50 26.27 5.34 -0.04
C LEU A 50 26.68 4.01 -0.70
N ILE A 51 25.83 2.97 -0.60
CA ILE A 51 26.11 1.64 -1.14
C ILE A 51 25.24 1.39 -2.38
N ASN A 52 25.90 1.10 -3.48
CA ASN A 52 25.23 0.61 -4.69
C ASN A 52 24.97 -0.89 -4.57
N ILE A 53 23.70 -1.30 -4.63
CA ILE A 53 23.31 -2.72 -4.60
C ILE A 53 23.15 -3.22 -6.04
N LYS A 54 23.99 -4.19 -6.43
CA LYS A 54 23.86 -4.90 -7.71
C LYS A 54 22.95 -6.11 -7.53
N ARG A 55 21.87 -6.20 -8.31
CA ARG A 55 20.93 -7.33 -8.27
C ARG A 55 21.03 -8.12 -9.58
N VAL A 56 21.27 -9.42 -9.48
CA VAL A 56 21.18 -10.34 -10.63
C VAL A 56 19.76 -10.88 -10.67
N ALA A 57 19.06 -10.67 -11.80
CA ALA A 57 17.68 -11.10 -11.99
C ALA A 57 17.60 -12.09 -13.16
N TYR A 58 16.91 -13.21 -12.95
CA TYR A 58 16.64 -14.21 -13.97
C TYR A 58 15.26 -13.99 -14.60
N GLY A 59 15.11 -14.31 -15.89
CA GLY A 59 13.82 -14.26 -16.58
C GLY A 59 12.91 -15.37 -16.07
N LEU A 60 11.82 -15.00 -15.38
CA LEU A 60 10.84 -15.95 -14.83
C LEU A 60 9.59 -16.11 -15.70
N LYS A 61 9.31 -15.13 -16.57
CA LYS A 61 8.11 -15.08 -17.42
C LYS A 61 8.51 -14.65 -18.82
N ASP A 62 7.79 -15.13 -19.82
CA ASP A 62 7.99 -14.71 -21.21
C ASP A 62 7.33 -13.36 -21.47
N CYS A 63 8.10 -12.40 -21.98
CA CYS A 63 7.66 -11.05 -22.30
C CYS A 63 6.47 -11.01 -23.27
N THR A 64 6.35 -12.01 -24.17
CA THR A 64 5.29 -12.04 -25.18
C THR A 64 3.92 -12.37 -24.59
N THR A 65 3.88 -13.19 -23.53
CA THR A 65 2.63 -13.62 -22.89
C THR A 65 2.27 -12.76 -21.68
N LEU A 66 3.19 -11.93 -21.17
CA LEU A 66 3.00 -11.11 -19.96
C LEU A 66 1.66 -10.36 -19.91
N ALA A 67 1.28 -9.72 -21.03
CA ALA A 67 0.06 -8.92 -21.11
C ALA A 67 -1.21 -9.78 -21.23
N ALA A 68 -1.12 -10.94 -21.90
CA ALA A 68 -2.25 -11.87 -22.04
C ALA A 68 -2.52 -12.63 -20.73
N ASP A 69 -1.46 -12.92 -19.98
CA ASP A 69 -1.51 -13.64 -18.71
C ASP A 69 -1.93 -12.73 -17.53
N ASP A 70 -1.88 -11.40 -17.69
CA ASP A 70 -2.30 -10.44 -16.68
C ASP A 70 -3.78 -10.04 -16.85
N THR A 71 -4.64 -10.61 -16.01
CA THR A 71 -6.07 -10.31 -15.96
C THR A 71 -6.40 -8.85 -15.67
N THR A 72 -5.46 -8.11 -15.06
CA THR A 72 -5.57 -6.67 -14.76
C THR A 72 -5.15 -5.83 -15.96
N PHE A 73 -4.31 -6.37 -16.84
CA PHE A 73 -3.81 -5.72 -18.05
C PHE A 73 -4.85 -5.82 -19.18
N ASN A 74 -6.07 -5.34 -18.91
CA ASN A 74 -7.12 -5.28 -19.90
C ASN A 74 -7.25 -3.86 -20.46
N HIS A 75 -6.86 -3.76 -21.73
CA HIS A 75 -7.17 -2.74 -22.73
C HIS A 75 -8.38 -1.86 -22.38
N CYS A 76 -8.23 -0.54 -22.55
CA CYS A 76 -9.33 0.43 -22.47
C CYS A 76 -10.56 -0.14 -23.21
N ALA A 77 -11.63 -0.41 -22.46
CA ALA A 77 -12.87 -0.92 -23.04
C ALA A 77 -13.35 0.08 -24.09
N THR A 78 -13.41 -0.39 -25.34
CA THR A 78 -14.00 0.32 -26.46
C THR A 78 -15.52 0.41 -26.26
N SER A 79 -15.97 1.28 -25.37
CA SER A 79 -17.21 2.06 -25.42
C SER A 79 -17.55 2.60 -24.01
N PRO A 80 -18.14 3.81 -23.90
CA PRO A 80 -18.58 4.36 -22.62
C PRO A 80 -19.55 3.46 -21.83
N ALA A 81 -20.27 2.55 -22.50
CA ALA A 81 -21.22 1.64 -21.88
C ALA A 81 -20.56 0.53 -21.05
N GLU A 82 -19.38 0.06 -21.45
CA GLU A 82 -18.64 -1.00 -20.73
C GLU A 82 -17.84 -0.45 -19.53
N PHE A 83 -17.44 0.82 -19.57
CA PHE A 83 -16.76 1.50 -18.46
C PHE A 83 -17.67 1.63 -17.23
N ALA A 84 -18.97 1.94 -17.43
CA ALA A 84 -19.94 1.98 -16.34
C ALA A 84 -20.16 0.59 -15.70
N ALA A 85 -20.03 -0.49 -16.47
CA ALA A 85 -20.16 -1.85 -15.97
C ALA A 85 -18.94 -2.33 -15.16
N LYS A 86 -17.73 -1.85 -15.50
CA LYS A 86 -16.46 -2.17 -14.79
C LYS A 86 -16.06 -1.16 -13.72
N SER A 87 -16.70 0.01 -13.64
CA SER A 87 -16.51 0.98 -12.55
C SER A 87 -17.16 0.56 -11.23
N ASN A 88 -18.00 -0.47 -11.25
CA ASN A 88 -18.07 -1.32 -10.07
C ASN A 88 -16.76 -2.10 -10.06
N CYS A 89 -15.84 -1.60 -9.25
CA CYS A 89 -14.95 -2.47 -8.51
C CYS A 89 -15.79 -3.57 -7.85
N ALA A 90 -16.05 -4.64 -8.61
CA ALA A 90 -16.07 -5.95 -8.03
C ALA A 90 -14.64 -6.09 -7.51
N SER A 91 -14.37 -5.73 -6.25
CA SER A 91 -14.55 -6.60 -5.09
C SER A 91 -13.89 -7.94 -5.39
N ASN A 92 -13.27 -8.51 -4.38
CA ASN A 92 -12.70 -9.84 -4.46
C ASN A 92 -13.57 -10.77 -5.32
N ALA A 93 -13.00 -11.85 -5.83
CA ALA A 93 -13.77 -13.09 -5.90
C ALA A 93 -14.26 -13.43 -4.48
N ALA A 94 -15.19 -12.64 -3.93
CA ALA A 94 -16.16 -12.99 -2.95
C ALA A 94 -17.11 -13.87 -3.75
N ASP A 95 -16.65 -15.11 -3.89
CA ASP A 95 -17.47 -16.29 -3.91
C ASP A 95 -18.89 -15.93 -3.48
N THR A 96 -19.77 -15.75 -4.47
CA THR A 96 -21.16 -15.33 -4.26
C THR A 96 -21.92 -16.32 -3.37
N THR A 97 -21.31 -17.47 -3.07
CA THR A 97 -21.83 -18.44 -2.12
C THR A 97 -21.80 -17.98 -0.66
N ASP A 98 -21.05 -16.94 -0.27
CA ASP A 98 -21.02 -16.51 1.14
C ASP A 98 -22.32 -15.83 1.59
N ASN A 99 -22.98 -15.05 0.72
CA ASN A 99 -24.26 -14.41 1.07
C ASN A 99 -25.39 -15.45 1.19
N ASP A 100 -25.38 -16.48 0.33
CA ASP A 100 -26.35 -17.57 0.39
C ASP A 100 -26.10 -18.51 1.58
N LYS A 101 -24.84 -18.79 1.91
CA LYS A 101 -24.45 -19.53 3.13
C LYS A 101 -24.82 -18.76 4.39
N LEU A 102 -24.60 -17.45 4.41
CA LEU A 102 -24.96 -16.58 5.54
C LEU A 102 -26.47 -16.52 5.74
N ALA A 103 -27.26 -16.40 4.65
CA ALA A 103 -28.71 -16.44 4.72
C ALA A 103 -29.23 -17.78 5.29
N ARG A 104 -28.60 -18.91 4.91
CA ARG A 104 -28.93 -20.24 5.46
C ARG A 104 -28.62 -20.34 6.95
N LEU A 105 -27.43 -19.93 7.38
CA LEU A 105 -27.03 -19.96 8.80
C LEU A 105 -27.91 -19.05 9.67
N VAL A 106 -28.26 -17.86 9.17
CA VAL A 106 -29.19 -16.96 9.85
C VAL A 106 -30.58 -17.60 9.96
N SER A 107 -31.06 -18.26 8.91
CA SER A 107 -32.35 -18.95 8.95
C SER A 107 -32.37 -20.15 9.92
N GLU A 108 -31.27 -20.92 10.01
CA GLU A 108 -31.11 -22.01 10.97
C GLU A 108 -31.05 -21.48 12.41
N LEU A 109 -30.31 -20.38 12.65
CA LEU A 109 -30.25 -19.74 13.96
C LEU A 109 -31.62 -19.22 14.37
N VAL A 110 -32.36 -18.58 13.47
CA VAL A 110 -33.72 -18.10 13.72
C VAL A 110 -34.66 -19.27 14.00
N ALA A 111 -34.54 -20.39 13.28
CA ALA A 111 -35.33 -21.59 13.54
C ALA A 111 -34.99 -22.24 14.89
N ALA A 112 -33.71 -22.27 15.28
CA ALA A 112 -33.26 -22.75 16.58
C ALA A 112 -33.68 -21.81 17.73
N MET A 113 -33.67 -20.49 17.50
CA MET A 113 -34.13 -19.47 18.46
C MET A 113 -35.65 -19.46 18.60
N LYS A 114 -36.39 -19.78 17.53
CA LYS A 114 -37.84 -20.00 17.56
C LYS A 114 -38.21 -21.40 18.06
N GLY A 115 -37.26 -22.09 18.68
CA GLY A 115 -37.27 -23.52 18.97
C GLY A 115 -38.60 -24.05 19.51
N ALA A 116 -38.87 -25.30 19.08
CA ALA A 116 -39.54 -26.33 19.85
C ALA A 116 -40.46 -25.80 20.97
N ASN A 117 -41.66 -25.40 20.57
CA ASN A 117 -42.90 -25.92 21.13
C ASN A 117 -43.79 -26.35 19.96
#